data_AF-A0A7K2C467-F1
#
_entry.id   AF-A0A7K2C467-F1
#
_cell.length_a   1.000
_cell.length_b   1.000
_cell.length_c   1.000
_cell.angle_alpha   90.00
_cell.angle_beta   90.00
_cell.angle_gamma   90.00
#
_symmetry.space_group_name_H-M   'P 1'
#
loop_
_entity.id
_entity.type
_entity.pdbx_description
1 polymer ?
#
loop_
_entity_poly.entity_id
_entity_poly.type
_entity_poly.pdbx_seq_one_letter_code
_entity_poly.pdbx_strand_id
1 'polypeptide(L)'
;MTFVTDFIWRSPLGLRINAHETAGIMTTEDWVKIRGDQLQPREGYYDVRITAELWETHFFDHISLMVVDHPVGTEVFVDERFAFPPPELKVHVTGELVPITGAWDDRGKDVLELVAVQDEKYADFFGRGDYQGITRHHYLEVEISDETPEDAWLIARGWIRPTDSSINVAISQGLHAAPSGLRVEAQLPDGSWGIVHANLGFPSGKSKTVLIDLVPALRELGSRRLRLHTNMEIYWDVLYTAEKLSDSIGQVTSLLPAEADLGYRGFSVVSEADRSSPELPEYGTLSGTAQVWRDLIGYHTRFGDVLPLLEKVDDRYVIMNAADEIQLRFTEINPVEAGWQRDFVLVGDGWVKDGDYNTTFSTTLRPLPSHGDPTYDEPPGRLQADPVYKRHSSDWQEYHTRYVVPEGYSRGLRFENENQ
;
A
#
# COMPACT_ATOMS: atom_id res chain seq x y z
N MET A 1 -15.55 8.75 -9.52
CA MET A 1 -14.69 8.03 -8.57
C MET A 1 -13.25 8.35 -8.94
N THR A 2 -12.39 8.45 -7.93
CA THR A 2 -10.99 8.84 -8.09
C THR A 2 -10.12 7.78 -7.41
N PHE A 3 -9.00 7.42 -8.01
CA PHE A 3 -8.03 6.52 -7.38
C PHE A 3 -7.43 7.19 -6.14
N VAL A 4 -7.37 6.46 -5.02
CA VAL A 4 -6.74 6.96 -3.79
C VAL A 4 -5.32 6.40 -3.66
N THR A 5 -5.21 5.08 -3.58
CA THR A 5 -3.96 4.34 -3.40
C THR A 5 -4.20 2.83 -3.63
N ASP A 6 -3.14 2.03 -3.63
CA ASP A 6 -3.21 0.57 -3.50
C ASP A 6 -3.46 0.16 -2.05
N PHE A 7 -3.92 -1.07 -1.82
CA PHE A 7 -4.41 -1.52 -0.51
C PHE A 7 -3.97 -2.97 -0.26
N ILE A 8 -3.77 -3.34 1.01
CA ILE A 8 -3.27 -4.64 1.51
C ILE A 8 -1.89 -5.05 0.96
N TRP A 9 -1.09 -4.07 0.53
CA TRP A 9 0.26 -4.29 0.02
C TRP A 9 1.20 -4.87 1.09
N ARG A 10 0.91 -4.60 2.37
CA ARG A 10 1.74 -4.99 3.52
C ARG A 10 1.73 -6.48 3.86
N SER A 11 0.88 -7.26 3.21
CA SER A 11 0.64 -8.67 3.57
C SER A 11 0.82 -9.62 2.38
N PRO A 12 1.97 -9.56 1.67
CA PRO A 12 2.20 -10.42 0.52
C PRO A 12 2.50 -11.86 0.96
N LEU A 13 1.87 -12.83 0.29
CA LEU A 13 2.07 -14.25 0.54
C LEU A 13 3.22 -14.79 -0.31
N GLY A 14 4.20 -15.39 0.36
CA GLY A 14 5.23 -16.16 -0.32
C GLY A 14 6.20 -15.33 -1.16
N LEU A 15 6.21 -14.01 -0.99
CA LEU A 15 7.06 -13.07 -1.72
C LEU A 15 8.50 -13.12 -1.20
N ARG A 16 9.45 -13.07 -2.14
CA ARG A 16 10.89 -13.02 -1.85
C ARG A 16 11.27 -11.57 -1.55
N ILE A 17 11.36 -11.21 -0.27
CA ILE A 17 11.73 -9.85 0.16
C ILE A 17 13.26 -9.78 0.35
N ASN A 18 13.87 -8.66 -0.02
CA ASN A 18 15.32 -8.40 0.15
C ASN A 18 16.22 -9.46 -0.49
N ALA A 19 15.80 -9.98 -1.64
CA ALA A 19 16.54 -10.91 -2.49
C ALA A 19 16.74 -12.34 -1.92
N HIS A 20 16.88 -12.55 -0.60
CA HIS A 20 17.28 -13.86 -0.07
C HIS A 20 16.21 -14.64 0.70
N GLU A 21 15.24 -13.98 1.35
CA GLU A 21 14.32 -14.65 2.28
C GLU A 21 12.86 -14.56 1.80
N THR A 22 12.10 -15.65 1.98
CA THR A 22 10.64 -15.56 1.97
C THR A 22 10.26 -14.89 3.28
N ALA A 23 9.69 -13.68 3.22
CA ALA A 23 9.28 -13.01 4.45
C ALA A 23 8.07 -13.74 5.04
N GLY A 24 8.10 -13.98 6.36
CA GLY A 24 6.89 -14.34 7.09
C GLY A 24 5.89 -13.18 7.10
N ILE A 25 4.62 -13.49 7.30
CA ILE A 25 3.55 -12.51 7.40
C ILE A 25 3.64 -11.86 8.78
N MET A 26 4.10 -10.62 8.83
CA MET A 26 4.26 -9.87 10.09
C MET A 26 3.04 -9.05 10.48
N THR A 27 2.20 -8.73 9.50
CA THR A 27 0.92 -8.05 9.68
C THR A 27 -0.02 -8.47 8.55
N THR A 28 -1.30 -8.58 8.85
CA THR A 28 -2.41 -8.81 7.91
C THR A 28 -3.23 -7.54 7.71
N GLU A 29 -3.06 -6.57 8.61
CA GLU A 29 -3.82 -5.33 8.65
C GLU A 29 -3.09 -4.21 7.91
N ASP A 30 -3.82 -3.45 7.09
CA ASP A 30 -3.36 -2.29 6.33
C ASP A 30 -4.34 -1.12 6.47
N TRP A 31 -3.79 0.08 6.66
CA TRP A 31 -4.55 1.32 6.90
C TRP A 31 -4.13 2.34 5.86
N VAL A 32 -5.10 2.90 5.15
CA VAL A 32 -4.86 3.95 4.16
C VAL A 32 -5.72 5.17 4.40
N LYS A 33 -5.13 6.37 4.34
CA LYS A 33 -5.88 7.62 4.46
C LYS A 33 -6.69 7.86 3.20
N ILE A 34 -7.97 8.18 3.35
CA ILE A 34 -8.80 8.76 2.29
C ILE A 34 -9.18 10.17 2.75
N ARG A 35 -8.81 11.18 1.97
CA ARG A 35 -9.11 12.57 2.33
C ARG A 35 -10.60 12.87 2.19
N GLY A 36 -11.08 13.85 2.95
CA GLY A 36 -12.46 14.33 2.87
C GLY A 36 -12.87 14.74 1.46
N ASP A 37 -12.00 15.39 0.70
CA ASP A 37 -12.28 15.78 -0.71
C ASP A 37 -12.39 14.58 -1.66
N GLN A 38 -11.81 13.43 -1.30
CA GLN A 38 -11.85 12.20 -2.10
C GLN A 38 -13.09 11.34 -1.81
N LEU A 39 -13.63 11.41 -0.59
CA LEU A 39 -14.78 10.61 -0.16
C LEU A 39 -15.89 11.49 0.41
N GLN A 40 -16.85 11.83 -0.44
CA GLN A 40 -18.04 12.59 -0.08
C GLN A 40 -19.27 11.66 -0.02
N PRO A 41 -20.20 11.89 0.92
CA PRO A 41 -21.39 11.06 1.01
C PRO A 41 -22.28 11.26 -0.22
N ARG A 42 -22.87 10.18 -0.70
CA ARG A 42 -23.83 10.16 -1.79
C ARG A 42 -24.99 9.26 -1.43
N GLU A 43 -26.19 9.81 -1.51
CA GLU A 43 -27.43 9.06 -1.25
C GLU A 43 -27.45 8.39 0.14
N GLY A 44 -26.82 9.01 1.14
CA GLY A 44 -26.74 8.49 2.51
C GLY A 44 -25.60 7.51 2.78
N TYR A 45 -24.63 7.38 1.87
CA TYR A 45 -23.51 6.45 2.01
C TYR A 45 -22.17 7.05 1.59
N TYR A 46 -21.09 6.58 2.21
CA TYR A 46 -19.74 6.66 1.67
C TYR A 46 -19.50 5.43 0.77
N ASP A 47 -19.17 5.66 -0.49
CA ASP A 47 -19.02 4.63 -1.52
C ASP A 47 -17.52 4.40 -1.82
N VAL A 48 -17.03 3.18 -1.57
CA VAL A 48 -15.63 2.78 -1.75
C VAL A 48 -15.57 1.55 -2.65
N ARG A 49 -14.61 1.55 -3.58
CA ARG A 49 -14.37 0.45 -4.52
C ARG A 49 -12.96 -0.09 -4.37
N ILE A 50 -12.84 -1.41 -4.34
CA ILE A 50 -11.55 -2.11 -4.37
C ILE A 50 -11.54 -2.97 -5.62
N THR A 51 -10.59 -2.70 -6.52
CA THR A 51 -10.47 -3.38 -7.83
C THR A 51 -9.18 -4.19 -7.89
N ALA A 52 -9.26 -5.45 -8.31
CA ALA A 52 -8.09 -6.28 -8.55
C ALA A 52 -7.61 -6.10 -10.00
N GLU A 53 -6.54 -5.33 -10.21
CA GLU A 53 -6.06 -4.97 -11.56
C GLU A 53 -4.83 -5.78 -12.00
N LEU A 54 -4.05 -6.31 -11.04
CA LEU A 54 -2.77 -6.97 -11.29
C LEU A 54 -2.89 -8.50 -11.35
N TRP A 55 -1.79 -9.19 -11.65
CA TRP A 55 -1.69 -10.65 -11.65
C TRP A 55 -1.66 -11.21 -10.21
N GLU A 56 -2.75 -11.00 -9.49
CA GLU A 56 -2.83 -11.23 -8.05
C GLU A 56 -4.17 -11.84 -7.65
N THR A 57 -4.14 -12.60 -6.57
CA THR A 57 -5.33 -13.06 -5.85
C THR A 57 -5.33 -12.45 -4.45
N HIS A 58 -6.47 -11.90 -4.04
CA HIS A 58 -6.61 -11.21 -2.76
C HIS A 58 -7.55 -11.99 -1.85
N PHE A 59 -7.21 -12.06 -0.56
CA PHE A 59 -7.99 -12.70 0.49
C PHE A 59 -8.33 -11.62 1.52
N PHE A 60 -9.52 -11.03 1.46
CA PHE A 60 -9.97 -10.06 2.47
C PHE A 60 -10.76 -10.79 3.55
N ASP A 61 -10.32 -10.71 4.81
CA ASP A 61 -11.02 -11.28 5.98
C ASP A 61 -11.88 -10.20 6.68
N HIS A 62 -11.46 -8.94 6.61
CA HIS A 62 -12.19 -7.82 7.19
C HIS A 62 -11.96 -6.53 6.42
N ILE A 63 -13.01 -5.72 6.26
CA ILE A 63 -12.88 -4.35 5.75
C ILE A 63 -13.79 -3.43 6.56
N SER A 64 -13.26 -2.29 7.01
CA SER A 64 -14.02 -1.26 7.70
C SER A 64 -13.53 0.15 7.33
N LEU A 65 -14.36 1.15 7.61
CA LEU A 65 -14.04 2.55 7.38
C LEU A 65 -14.03 3.29 8.72
N MET A 66 -12.95 3.95 9.07
CA MET A 66 -12.92 4.90 10.17
C MET A 66 -13.25 6.29 9.62
N VAL A 67 -14.25 6.94 10.20
CA VAL A 67 -14.52 8.35 10.02
C VAL A 67 -13.75 9.11 11.09
N VAL A 68 -12.90 10.05 10.67
CA VAL A 68 -12.06 10.84 11.58
C VAL A 68 -12.47 12.30 11.46
N ASP A 69 -13.24 12.76 12.44
CA ASP A 69 -13.54 14.18 12.60
C ASP A 69 -12.42 14.82 13.41
N HIS A 70 -11.88 15.95 12.93
CA HIS A 70 -10.81 16.68 13.61
C HIS A 70 -10.98 18.20 13.45
N PRO A 71 -10.47 19.04 14.36
CA PRO A 71 -10.61 20.49 14.26
C PRO A 71 -9.94 21.09 13.01
N VAL A 72 -10.53 22.15 12.46
CA VAL A 72 -9.89 22.92 11.38
C VAL A 72 -8.54 23.47 11.87
N GLY A 73 -7.53 23.42 11.02
CA GLY A 73 -6.14 23.74 11.38
C GLY A 73 -5.35 22.54 11.93
N THR A 74 -5.92 21.33 11.84
CA THR A 74 -5.21 20.08 12.10
C THR A 74 -5.27 19.18 10.89
N GLU A 75 -4.33 18.23 10.80
CA GLU A 75 -4.31 17.19 9.79
C GLU A 75 -4.32 15.81 10.44
N VAL A 76 -4.75 14.80 9.67
CA VAL A 76 -4.79 13.40 10.10
C VAL A 76 -3.92 12.57 9.19
N PHE A 77 -3.13 11.66 9.75
CA PHE A 77 -2.32 10.71 8.98
C PHE A 77 -2.34 9.31 9.59
N VAL A 78 -2.02 8.33 8.76
CA VAL A 78 -1.61 6.99 9.18
C VAL A 78 -0.24 6.74 8.58
N ASP A 79 0.60 5.96 9.25
CA ASP A 79 1.88 5.58 8.68
C ASP A 79 1.67 4.44 7.68
N GLU A 80 1.95 4.68 6.41
CA GLU A 80 1.73 3.77 5.28
C GLU A 80 3.07 3.17 4.77
N ARG A 81 4.04 2.96 5.65
CA ARG A 81 5.30 2.27 5.32
C ARG A 81 5.24 0.75 5.38
N PHE A 82 5.91 0.07 4.48
CA PHE A 82 6.32 -1.31 4.72
C PHE A 82 7.65 -1.32 5.47
N ALA A 83 7.66 -1.86 6.70
CA ALA A 83 8.83 -1.87 7.57
C ALA A 83 8.88 -3.13 8.46
N PHE A 84 10.07 -3.42 8.98
CA PHE A 84 10.29 -4.48 9.97
C PHE A 84 10.99 -3.92 11.21
N PRO A 85 10.36 -3.93 12.39
CA PRO A 85 8.94 -4.25 12.62
C PRO A 85 7.99 -3.27 11.89
N PRO A 86 6.72 -3.66 11.62
CA PRO A 86 5.75 -2.74 11.03
C PRO A 86 5.49 -1.55 11.97
N PRO A 87 5.16 -0.37 11.43
CA PRO A 87 4.77 0.77 12.26
C PRO A 87 3.47 0.47 13.02
N GLU A 88 3.24 1.18 14.12
CA GLU A 88 1.98 1.10 14.86
C GLU A 88 0.82 1.56 13.96
N LEU A 89 -0.24 0.77 13.89
CA LEU A 89 -1.46 1.15 13.18
C LEU A 89 -2.29 2.09 14.04
N LYS A 90 -2.18 3.37 13.75
CA LYS A 90 -2.81 4.43 14.51
C LYS A 90 -3.14 5.64 13.64
N VAL A 91 -4.23 6.30 14.00
CA VAL A 91 -4.56 7.65 13.51
C VAL A 91 -3.70 8.65 14.28
N HIS A 92 -2.86 9.39 13.56
CA HIS A 92 -2.04 10.47 14.09
C HIS A 92 -2.69 11.81 13.75
N VAL A 93 -3.02 12.60 14.78
CA VAL A 93 -3.45 14.00 14.59
C VAL A 93 -2.23 14.90 14.67
N THR A 94 -2.09 15.82 13.71
CA THR A 94 -0.99 16.79 13.67
C THR A 94 -1.50 18.21 13.61
N GLY A 95 -0.63 19.16 13.94
CA GLY A 95 -0.90 20.58 13.67
C GLY A 95 -0.89 20.89 12.17
N GLU A 96 -0.86 22.19 11.85
CA GLU A 96 -0.73 22.66 10.47
C GLU A 96 0.58 22.17 9.84
N LEU A 97 0.52 21.90 8.53
CA LEU A 97 1.69 21.49 7.75
C LEU A 97 2.59 22.69 7.50
N VAL A 98 3.84 22.58 7.96
CA VAL A 98 4.91 23.56 7.73
C VAL A 98 5.80 23.04 6.60
N PRO A 99 5.89 23.73 5.46
CA PRO A 99 6.78 23.34 4.36
C PRO A 99 8.24 23.26 4.78
N ILE A 100 8.98 22.37 4.14
CA ILE A 100 10.45 22.38 4.21
C ILE A 100 11.00 23.63 3.51
N THR A 101 12.17 24.10 3.94
CA THR A 101 12.78 25.36 3.46
C THR A 101 13.88 25.14 2.42
N GLY A 102 14.32 23.90 2.25
CA GLY A 102 15.30 23.54 1.23
C GLY A 102 15.31 22.05 0.91
N ALA A 103 15.62 21.70 -0.33
CA ALA A 103 15.84 20.31 -0.73
C ALA A 103 16.91 20.23 -1.83
N TRP A 104 17.81 19.25 -1.71
CA TRP A 104 18.88 19.02 -2.68
C TRP A 104 18.99 17.53 -3.01
N ASP A 105 19.26 17.24 -4.28
CA ASP A 105 19.65 15.89 -4.68
C ASP A 105 21.07 15.55 -4.17
N ASP A 106 21.44 14.29 -4.35
CA ASP A 106 22.74 13.76 -3.94
C ASP A 106 23.94 14.24 -4.77
N ARG A 107 23.70 15.15 -5.73
CA ARG A 107 24.71 15.87 -6.50
C ARG A 107 24.76 17.36 -6.12
N GLY A 108 23.96 17.78 -5.14
CA GLY A 108 23.87 19.16 -4.65
C GLY A 108 23.03 20.08 -5.52
N LYS A 109 22.21 19.55 -6.45
CA LYS A 109 21.27 20.35 -7.23
C LYS A 109 20.02 20.62 -6.37
N ASP A 110 19.56 21.87 -6.39
CA ASP A 110 18.29 22.24 -5.77
C ASP A 110 17.11 21.52 -6.46
N VAL A 111 16.25 20.91 -5.64
CA VAL A 111 15.04 20.19 -6.05
C VAL A 111 13.82 20.57 -5.21
N LEU A 112 13.87 21.69 -4.46
CA LEU A 112 12.80 22.09 -3.54
C LEU A 112 11.44 22.17 -4.21
N GLU A 113 11.38 22.71 -5.44
CA GLU A 113 10.13 22.85 -6.20
C GLU A 113 9.41 21.51 -6.45
N LEU A 114 10.12 20.39 -6.47
CA LEU A 114 9.56 19.04 -6.70
C LEU A 114 9.03 18.38 -5.42
N VAL A 115 9.23 18.99 -4.25
CA VAL A 115 8.84 18.41 -2.96
C VAL A 115 8.16 19.42 -2.02
N ALA A 116 7.83 20.61 -2.54
CA ALA A 116 7.26 21.71 -1.76
C ALA A 116 5.72 21.69 -1.71
N VAL A 117 5.07 21.12 -2.73
CA VAL A 117 3.61 21.05 -2.85
C VAL A 117 3.20 19.69 -3.39
N GLN A 118 2.02 19.21 -2.99
CA GLN A 118 1.47 17.97 -3.52
C GLN A 118 0.85 18.22 -4.90
N ASP A 119 1.60 17.98 -5.98
CA ASP A 119 1.14 18.22 -7.36
C ASP A 119 1.43 17.08 -8.35
N GLU A 120 1.83 15.91 -7.83
CA GLU A 120 2.16 14.69 -8.58
C GLU A 120 3.37 14.86 -9.51
N LYS A 121 4.25 15.83 -9.23
CA LYS A 121 5.56 15.96 -9.91
C LYS A 121 6.67 15.46 -9.01
N TYR A 122 7.14 14.26 -9.32
CA TYR A 122 8.04 13.55 -8.43
C TYR A 122 9.53 13.91 -8.61
N ALA A 123 10.25 13.92 -7.50
CA ALA A 123 11.71 13.99 -7.48
C ALA A 123 12.34 12.73 -8.09
N ASP A 124 12.90 12.85 -9.29
CA ASP A 124 13.62 11.79 -10.02
C ASP A 124 15.05 12.22 -10.42
N PHE A 125 16.02 11.95 -9.56
CA PHE A 125 17.44 12.33 -9.74
C PHE A 125 18.42 11.15 -9.64
N PHE A 126 17.93 9.99 -9.23
CA PHE A 126 18.77 8.82 -8.94
C PHE A 126 19.11 8.01 -10.20
N GLY A 127 18.33 8.14 -11.27
CA GLY A 127 18.49 7.36 -12.50
C GLY A 127 18.00 5.92 -12.33
N ARG A 128 18.05 5.09 -13.36
CA ARG A 128 17.57 3.70 -13.29
C ARG A 128 18.74 2.73 -13.12
N GLY A 129 18.54 1.68 -12.35
CA GLY A 129 19.50 0.58 -12.22
C GLY A 129 19.28 -0.53 -13.24
N ASP A 130 19.99 -1.64 -13.05
CA ASP A 130 19.86 -2.84 -13.89
C ASP A 130 18.55 -3.60 -13.64
N TYR A 131 17.94 -3.40 -12.47
CA TYR A 131 16.68 -4.01 -12.06
C TYR A 131 15.68 -2.92 -11.69
N GLN A 132 14.41 -3.13 -12.06
CA GLN A 132 13.32 -2.24 -11.67
C GLN A 132 13.29 -2.06 -10.15
N GLY A 133 13.07 -0.84 -9.69
CA GLY A 133 12.88 -0.54 -8.27
C GLY A 133 14.17 -0.43 -7.47
N ILE A 134 15.34 -0.72 -8.07
CA ILE A 134 16.64 -0.55 -7.44
C ILE A 134 17.57 0.24 -8.37
N THR A 135 18.32 1.16 -7.80
CA THR A 135 19.27 2.01 -8.49
C THR A 135 20.57 2.12 -7.69
N ARG A 136 21.42 3.09 -8.05
CA ARG A 136 22.56 3.47 -7.23
C ARG A 136 22.10 3.97 -5.85
N HIS A 137 22.99 3.94 -4.86
CA HIS A 137 22.73 4.67 -3.62
C HIS A 137 22.56 6.17 -3.91
N HIS A 138 21.54 6.75 -3.29
CA HIS A 138 21.17 8.14 -3.42
C HIS A 138 20.53 8.65 -2.13
N TYR A 139 20.41 9.97 -2.03
CA TYR A 139 19.67 10.61 -0.94
C TYR A 139 18.97 11.88 -1.41
N LEU A 140 17.85 12.19 -0.76
CA LEU A 140 17.27 13.53 -0.75
C LEU A 140 17.73 14.23 0.52
N GLU A 141 18.49 15.31 0.38
CA GLU A 141 18.83 16.20 1.48
C GLU A 141 17.71 17.22 1.66
N VAL A 142 17.22 17.43 2.88
CA VAL A 142 16.16 18.39 3.18
C VAL A 142 16.55 19.29 4.35
N GLU A 143 16.13 20.55 4.28
CA GLU A 143 16.20 21.51 5.39
C GLU A 143 14.79 21.76 5.92
N ILE A 144 14.58 21.51 7.22
CA ILE A 144 13.32 21.82 7.89
C ILE A 144 13.25 23.31 8.26
N SER A 145 12.04 23.82 8.45
CA SER A 145 11.82 25.22 8.81
C SER A 145 12.29 25.52 10.23
N ASP A 146 12.65 26.78 10.48
CA ASP A 146 12.82 27.30 11.84
C ASP A 146 11.51 27.40 12.62
N GLU A 147 10.39 27.34 11.89
CA GLU A 147 9.04 27.29 12.46
C GLU A 147 8.62 25.86 12.81
N THR A 148 9.42 24.85 12.46
CA THR A 148 9.12 23.45 12.80
C THR A 148 9.07 23.30 14.32
N PRO A 149 7.93 22.81 14.88
CA PRO A 149 7.77 22.60 16.31
C PRO A 149 8.82 21.65 16.88
N GLU A 150 9.07 21.76 18.18
CA GLU A 150 10.06 20.93 18.84
C GLU A 150 9.73 19.42 18.73
N ASP A 151 8.46 19.03 18.92
CA ASP A 151 7.97 17.66 18.74
C ASP A 151 7.17 17.59 17.45
N ALA A 152 7.81 17.11 16.39
CA ALA A 152 7.25 17.12 15.06
C ALA A 152 7.48 15.81 14.32
N TRP A 153 6.57 15.54 13.38
CA TRP A 153 6.79 14.59 12.31
C TRP A 153 7.46 15.28 11.13
N LEU A 154 8.35 14.56 10.43
CA LEU A 154 8.57 14.79 9.01
C LEU A 154 7.62 13.86 8.27
N ILE A 155 6.72 14.45 7.51
CA ILE A 155 5.67 13.79 6.77
C ILE A 155 6.10 13.80 5.31
N ALA A 156 6.40 12.63 4.77
CA ALA A 156 6.85 12.48 3.39
C ALA A 156 5.83 11.67 2.59
N ARG A 157 5.31 12.23 1.50
CA ARG A 157 4.37 11.55 0.61
C ARG A 157 5.05 11.23 -0.71
N GLY A 158 4.90 10.00 -1.15
CA GLY A 158 5.54 9.52 -2.37
C GLY A 158 5.14 8.10 -2.71
N TRP A 159 5.85 7.50 -3.66
CA TRP A 159 5.62 6.12 -4.05
C TRP A 159 6.93 5.40 -4.35
N ILE A 160 6.86 4.07 -4.34
CA ILE A 160 7.98 3.24 -4.77
C ILE A 160 7.67 2.60 -6.11
N ARG A 161 8.67 2.48 -6.98
CA ARG A 161 8.60 1.50 -8.07
C ARG A 161 8.99 0.14 -7.50
N PRO A 162 8.05 -0.82 -7.34
CA PRO A 162 8.34 -2.05 -6.62
C PRO A 162 9.23 -3.00 -7.44
N THR A 163 9.99 -3.84 -6.75
CA THR A 163 10.55 -5.07 -7.33
C THR A 163 9.49 -6.18 -7.28
N ASP A 164 9.53 -7.11 -8.23
CA ASP A 164 8.73 -8.34 -8.16
C ASP A 164 9.57 -9.53 -7.64
N SER A 165 8.93 -10.66 -7.38
CA SER A 165 9.59 -11.88 -6.88
C SER A 165 10.69 -12.38 -7.81
N SER A 166 10.48 -12.38 -9.12
CA SER A 166 11.47 -12.81 -10.11
C SER A 166 12.71 -11.91 -10.11
N ILE A 167 12.52 -10.59 -10.01
CA ILE A 167 13.57 -9.60 -9.90
C ILE A 167 14.36 -9.80 -8.62
N ASN A 168 13.69 -9.99 -7.49
CA ASN A 168 14.36 -10.23 -6.21
C ASN A 168 15.20 -11.52 -6.24
N VAL A 169 14.71 -12.60 -6.87
CA VAL A 169 15.50 -13.81 -7.10
C VAL A 169 16.71 -13.54 -8.01
N ALA A 170 16.55 -12.77 -9.09
CA ALA A 170 17.65 -12.46 -9.98
C ALA A 170 18.76 -11.65 -9.28
N ILE A 171 18.39 -10.66 -8.47
CA ILE A 171 19.31 -9.86 -7.66
C ILE A 171 20.12 -10.75 -6.71
N SER A 172 19.46 -11.71 -6.06
CA SER A 172 20.06 -12.56 -5.02
C SER A 172 21.06 -13.58 -5.55
N GLN A 173 20.92 -13.96 -6.81
CA GLN A 173 21.84 -14.84 -7.51
C GLN A 173 23.04 -14.09 -8.11
N GLY A 174 23.00 -12.76 -8.13
CA GLY A 174 24.05 -11.89 -8.67
C GLY A 174 25.00 -11.31 -7.61
N LEU A 175 25.75 -10.29 -8.02
CA LEU A 175 26.66 -9.50 -7.16
C LEU A 175 26.12 -8.08 -6.90
N HIS A 176 24.82 -7.86 -7.11
CA HIS A 176 24.20 -6.56 -6.99
C HIS A 176 23.93 -6.21 -5.52
N ALA A 177 23.86 -4.92 -5.21
CA ALA A 177 23.46 -4.49 -3.88
C ALA A 177 22.00 -4.89 -3.61
N ALA A 178 21.75 -5.46 -2.43
CA ALA A 178 20.39 -5.72 -1.99
C ALA A 178 19.59 -4.40 -1.85
N PRO A 179 18.26 -4.42 -2.01
CA PRO A 179 17.44 -3.26 -1.68
C PRO A 179 17.66 -2.84 -0.22
N SER A 180 17.72 -1.53 0.00
CA SER A 180 17.92 -0.90 1.31
C SER A 180 16.82 0.11 1.57
N GLY A 181 16.05 -0.10 2.63
CA GLY A 181 15.03 0.85 3.07
C GLY A 181 15.59 2.22 3.43
N LEU A 182 14.71 3.15 3.78
CA LEU A 182 15.04 4.53 4.13
C LEU A 182 15.92 4.57 5.38
N ARG A 183 17.16 5.01 5.22
CA ARG A 183 18.03 5.44 6.30
C ARG A 183 17.94 6.95 6.43
N VAL A 184 17.77 7.45 7.65
CA VAL A 184 17.72 8.89 7.93
C VAL A 184 18.99 9.30 8.65
N GLU A 185 19.67 10.30 8.10
CA GLU A 185 20.85 10.93 8.69
C GLU A 185 20.56 12.39 8.99
N ALA A 186 21.18 12.94 10.04
CA ALA A 186 21.15 14.34 10.39
C ALA A 186 22.56 14.94 10.35
N GLN A 187 22.67 16.20 9.96
CA GLN A 187 23.96 16.89 9.96
C GLN A 187 24.41 17.19 11.39
N LEU A 188 25.63 16.83 11.74
CA LEU A 188 26.27 17.09 13.03
C LEU A 188 26.86 18.51 13.05
N PRO A 189 27.15 19.09 14.24
CA PRO A 189 27.73 20.44 14.35
C PRO A 189 29.06 20.65 13.62
N ASP A 190 29.82 19.58 13.38
CA ASP A 190 31.08 19.61 12.62
C ASP A 190 30.89 19.49 11.10
N GLY A 191 29.64 19.42 10.63
CA GLY A 191 29.25 19.28 9.23
C GLY A 191 29.22 17.84 8.70
N SER A 192 29.62 16.85 9.51
CA SER A 192 29.50 15.43 9.15
C SER A 192 28.05 14.93 9.33
N TRP A 193 27.76 13.68 8.96
CA TRP A 193 26.41 13.12 8.99
C TRP A 193 26.33 11.95 9.96
N GLY A 194 25.36 12.01 10.88
CA GLY A 194 25.08 10.97 11.87
C GLY A 194 23.75 10.25 11.56
N ILE A 195 23.71 8.94 11.74
CA ILE A 195 22.50 8.13 11.53
C ILE A 195 21.51 8.38 12.67
N VAL A 196 20.29 8.82 12.32
CA VAL A 196 19.15 8.96 13.24
C VAL A 196 18.30 7.69 13.21
N HIS A 197 17.99 7.20 12.01
CA HIS A 197 17.25 5.96 11.80
C HIS A 197 17.99 5.08 10.80
N ALA A 198 18.40 3.88 11.21
CA ALA A 198 19.20 2.99 10.37
C ALA A 198 18.41 2.37 9.21
N ASN A 199 17.12 2.09 9.44
CA ASN A 199 16.19 1.55 8.47
C ASN A 199 14.74 1.82 8.93
N LEU A 200 14.01 2.63 8.18
CA LEU A 200 12.61 2.96 8.40
C LEU A 200 11.66 2.17 7.50
N GLY A 201 12.16 1.26 6.67
CA GLY A 201 11.37 0.65 5.61
C GLY A 201 11.18 1.62 4.44
N PHE A 202 10.04 1.56 3.75
CA PHE A 202 9.76 2.36 2.57
C PHE A 202 8.24 2.51 2.36
N PRO A 203 7.76 3.47 1.55
CA PRO A 203 6.32 3.61 1.28
C PRO A 203 5.73 2.31 0.69
N SER A 204 4.61 1.80 1.22
CA SER A 204 4.02 0.52 0.81
C SER A 204 3.16 0.63 -0.45
N GLY A 205 3.73 1.12 -1.56
CA GLY A 205 3.05 1.20 -2.85
C GLY A 205 2.90 2.62 -3.39
N LYS A 206 1.73 2.91 -3.98
CA LYS A 206 1.43 4.16 -4.71
C LYS A 206 0.85 5.23 -3.79
N SER A 207 1.42 6.44 -3.84
CA SER A 207 0.88 7.64 -3.17
C SER A 207 0.68 7.47 -1.66
N LYS A 208 1.69 6.91 -0.99
CA LYS A 208 1.72 6.59 0.43
C LYS A 208 2.36 7.69 1.27
N THR A 209 1.89 7.83 2.49
CA THR A 209 2.42 8.75 3.50
C THR A 209 3.34 8.02 4.46
N VAL A 210 4.53 8.59 4.68
CA VAL A 210 5.55 8.10 5.58
C VAL A 210 5.73 9.10 6.72
N LEU A 211 5.51 8.65 7.96
CA LEU A 211 5.71 9.46 9.16
C LEU A 211 7.09 9.15 9.75
N ILE A 212 7.97 10.15 9.75
CA ILE A 212 9.33 10.04 10.26
C ILE A 212 9.41 10.84 11.55
N ASP A 213 9.63 10.16 12.67
CA ASP A 213 9.80 10.83 13.95
C ASP A 213 11.10 11.63 13.92
N LEU A 214 10.99 12.96 14.00
CA LEU A 214 12.11 13.91 14.10
C LEU A 214 12.60 14.08 15.54
N VAL A 215 12.69 12.95 16.27
CA VAL A 215 13.10 12.74 17.67
C VAL A 215 14.08 13.80 18.22
N PRO A 216 14.17 14.00 19.55
CA PRO A 216 15.27 14.68 20.26
C PRO A 216 16.67 14.63 19.65
N ALA A 217 17.03 13.62 18.84
CA ALA A 217 18.24 13.59 18.02
C ALA A 217 18.46 14.89 17.21
N LEU A 218 17.45 15.46 16.54
CA LEU A 218 17.63 16.75 15.86
C LEU A 218 17.93 17.88 16.85
N ARG A 219 17.29 17.84 18.02
CA ARG A 219 17.49 18.82 19.11
C ARG A 219 18.88 18.74 19.72
N GLU A 220 19.35 17.53 20.03
CA GLU A 220 20.69 17.27 20.57
C GLU A 220 21.78 17.70 19.59
N LEU A 221 21.50 17.55 18.30
CA LEU A 221 22.43 17.91 17.23
C LEU A 221 22.34 19.38 16.80
N GLY A 222 21.29 20.11 17.20
CA GLY A 222 21.00 21.46 16.70
C GLY A 222 20.87 21.50 15.18
N SER A 223 20.41 20.40 14.58
CA SER A 223 20.42 20.19 13.14
C SER A 223 19.05 20.45 12.53
N ARG A 224 19.05 21.06 11.36
CA ARG A 224 17.86 21.23 10.51
C ARG A 224 18.00 20.50 9.19
N ARG A 225 19.15 19.86 8.94
CA ARG A 225 19.48 19.21 7.68
C ARG A 225 19.42 17.70 7.87
N LEU A 226 18.57 17.06 7.07
CA LEU A 226 18.34 15.63 7.07
C LEU A 226 18.70 15.05 5.70
N ARG A 227 19.08 13.77 5.67
CA ARG A 227 19.18 12.99 4.44
C ARG A 227 18.31 11.76 4.51
N LEU A 228 17.46 11.59 3.51
CA LEU A 228 16.68 10.38 3.28
C LEU A 228 17.43 9.50 2.28
N HIS A 229 18.22 8.55 2.77
CA HIS A 229 19.14 7.75 1.97
C HIS A 229 18.58 6.35 1.68
N THR A 230 18.71 5.88 0.44
CA THR A 230 18.27 4.54 0.00
C THR A 230 19.02 4.14 -1.28
N ASN A 231 18.76 2.95 -1.80
CA ASN A 231 19.02 2.58 -3.21
C ASN A 231 17.73 2.16 -3.94
N MET A 232 16.57 2.29 -3.30
CA MET A 232 15.29 2.00 -3.92
C MET A 232 14.85 3.19 -4.78
N GLU A 233 14.07 2.92 -5.83
CA GLU A 233 13.43 3.96 -6.62
C GLU A 233 12.20 4.51 -5.87
N ILE A 234 12.45 5.48 -4.99
CA ILE A 234 11.42 6.19 -4.21
C ILE A 234 11.25 7.58 -4.81
N TYR A 235 10.04 7.86 -5.27
CA TYR A 235 9.65 9.09 -5.94
C TYR A 235 8.84 9.93 -4.96
N TRP A 236 9.49 10.94 -4.37
CA TRP A 236 8.84 11.86 -3.43
C TRP A 236 8.08 12.95 -4.19
N ASP A 237 6.86 13.22 -3.75
CA ASP A 237 5.99 14.28 -4.27
C ASP A 237 6.00 15.49 -3.35
N VAL A 238 5.98 15.27 -2.03
CA VAL A 238 5.96 16.37 -1.08
C VAL A 238 6.49 15.96 0.30
N LEU A 239 7.14 16.91 0.98
CA LEU A 239 7.59 16.77 2.35
C LEU A 239 7.16 17.98 3.20
N TYR A 240 6.62 17.70 4.37
CA TYR A 240 6.22 18.70 5.36
C TYR A 240 6.75 18.34 6.74
N THR A 241 6.80 19.33 7.63
CA THR A 241 6.86 19.08 9.07
C THR A 241 5.55 19.45 9.72
N ALA A 242 5.17 18.78 10.79
CA ALA A 242 3.95 19.12 11.54
C ALA A 242 4.10 18.75 13.01
N GLU A 243 3.52 19.57 13.90
CA GLU A 243 3.48 19.28 15.34
C GLU A 243 2.81 17.94 15.61
N LYS A 244 3.35 17.15 16.52
CA LYS A 244 2.64 16.00 17.06
C LYS A 244 1.58 16.48 18.04
N LEU A 245 0.32 16.25 17.73
CA LEU A 245 -0.77 16.54 18.64
C LEU A 245 -1.25 15.27 19.34
N SER A 246 -2.00 15.43 20.44
CA SER A 246 -2.63 14.30 21.10
C SER A 246 -3.72 13.73 20.21
N ASP A 247 -3.74 12.41 20.03
CA ASP A 247 -4.80 11.75 19.25
C ASP A 247 -6.19 11.89 19.89
N SER A 248 -6.27 12.34 21.15
CA SER A 248 -7.54 12.68 21.81
C SER A 248 -8.22 13.95 21.26
N ILE A 249 -7.54 14.70 20.40
CA ILE A 249 -8.08 15.89 19.74
C ILE A 249 -9.06 15.51 18.63
N GLY A 250 -8.88 14.35 17.99
CA GLY A 250 -9.81 13.83 16.98
C GLY A 250 -10.91 12.95 17.57
N GLN A 251 -11.99 12.78 16.82
CA GLN A 251 -13.04 11.82 17.09
C GLN A 251 -13.05 10.75 15.99
N VAL A 252 -12.88 9.49 16.39
CA VAL A 252 -12.85 8.36 15.46
C VAL A 252 -14.11 7.52 15.64
N THR A 253 -14.84 7.31 14.54
CA THR A 253 -16.01 6.42 14.48
C THR A 253 -15.77 5.31 13.46
N SER A 254 -15.72 4.06 13.91
CA SER A 254 -15.58 2.91 13.03
C SER A 254 -16.91 2.47 12.44
N LEU A 255 -16.95 2.24 11.13
CA LEU A 255 -18.09 1.78 10.36
C LEU A 255 -17.77 0.44 9.72
N LEU A 256 -18.65 -0.54 9.93
CA LEU A 256 -18.71 -1.72 9.08
C LEU A 256 -19.46 -1.37 7.79
N PRO A 257 -19.15 -2.04 6.66
CA PRO A 257 -19.93 -1.88 5.45
C PRO A 257 -21.40 -2.25 5.72
N ALA A 258 -22.32 -1.43 5.23
CA ALA A 258 -23.75 -1.74 5.23
C ALA A 258 -24.13 -2.62 4.03
N GLU A 259 -23.38 -2.49 2.93
CA GLU A 259 -23.49 -3.32 1.73
C GLU A 259 -22.08 -3.68 1.23
N ALA A 260 -21.88 -4.93 0.81
CA ALA A 260 -20.66 -5.41 0.19
C ALA A 260 -21.00 -6.41 -0.93
N ASP A 261 -20.80 -6.03 -2.19
CA ASP A 261 -21.10 -6.87 -3.36
C ASP A 261 -19.82 -7.13 -4.17
N LEU A 262 -19.52 -8.40 -4.44
CA LEU A 262 -18.41 -8.81 -5.30
C LEU A 262 -18.89 -9.00 -6.72
N GLY A 263 -18.24 -8.36 -7.69
CA GLY A 263 -18.58 -8.47 -9.12
C GLY A 263 -17.38 -8.68 -10.02
N TYR A 264 -17.63 -9.18 -11.24
CA TYR A 264 -16.66 -9.13 -12.32
C TYR A 264 -16.81 -7.79 -13.06
N ARG A 265 -15.76 -6.99 -13.06
CA ARG A 265 -15.76 -5.67 -13.68
C ARG A 265 -15.01 -5.64 -15.00
N GLY A 266 -13.87 -6.33 -15.07
CA GLY A 266 -12.88 -6.15 -16.13
C GLY A 266 -11.71 -5.27 -15.66
N PHE A 267 -10.82 -4.95 -16.59
CA PHE A 267 -9.59 -4.21 -16.34
C PHE A 267 -9.75 -2.74 -16.68
N SER A 268 -9.23 -1.87 -15.84
CA SER A 268 -9.21 -0.44 -16.10
C SER A 268 -8.23 -0.10 -17.24
N VAL A 269 -8.47 1.01 -17.93
CA VAL A 269 -7.38 1.71 -18.64
C VAL A 269 -6.40 2.20 -17.59
N VAL A 270 -5.10 2.04 -17.85
CA VAL A 270 -4.03 2.49 -16.96
C VAL A 270 -3.27 3.61 -17.65
N SER A 271 -3.09 4.73 -16.94
CA SER A 271 -2.32 5.88 -17.39
C SER A 271 -1.05 6.04 -16.55
N GLU A 272 0.04 6.44 -17.18
CA GLU A 272 1.29 6.86 -16.53
C GLU A 272 1.66 8.22 -17.13
N ALA A 273 1.75 9.28 -16.31
CA ALA A 273 1.99 10.64 -16.81
C ALA A 273 3.42 10.79 -17.37
N ASP A 274 4.40 10.22 -16.68
CA ASP A 274 5.78 10.04 -17.11
C ASP A 274 6.44 8.89 -16.34
N ARG A 275 7.70 8.58 -16.65
CA ARG A 275 8.45 7.48 -16.01
C ARG A 275 8.71 7.65 -14.51
N SER A 276 8.40 8.80 -13.94
CA SER A 276 8.53 9.10 -12.52
C SER A 276 7.19 9.01 -11.80
N SER A 277 6.11 8.88 -12.55
CA SER A 277 4.74 8.79 -12.07
C SER A 277 4.32 7.32 -11.89
N PRO A 278 3.44 7.03 -10.93
CA PRO A 278 2.87 5.70 -10.80
C PRO A 278 1.90 5.40 -11.95
N GLU A 279 1.74 4.11 -12.26
CA GLU A 279 0.64 3.64 -13.10
C GLU A 279 -0.70 3.73 -12.33
N LEU A 280 -1.65 4.50 -12.86
CA LEU A 280 -2.93 4.78 -12.22
C LEU A 280 -4.10 4.20 -13.04
N PRO A 281 -4.97 3.37 -12.43
CA PRO A 281 -6.16 2.86 -13.09
C PRO A 281 -7.28 3.92 -13.17
N GLU A 282 -7.83 4.12 -14.36
CA GLU A 282 -8.97 4.99 -14.61
C GLU A 282 -10.29 4.23 -14.38
N TYR A 283 -10.88 4.38 -13.19
CA TYR A 283 -12.07 3.63 -12.80
C TYR A 283 -13.24 3.69 -13.80
N GLY A 284 -13.45 4.83 -14.46
CA GLY A 284 -14.56 5.04 -15.39
C GLY A 284 -14.42 4.37 -16.75
N THR A 285 -13.25 3.83 -17.08
CA THR A 285 -12.92 3.37 -18.43
C THR A 285 -12.29 1.98 -18.39
N LEU A 286 -12.93 1.01 -19.03
CA LEU A 286 -12.39 -0.34 -19.15
C LEU A 286 -11.48 -0.46 -20.38
N SER A 287 -10.30 -1.04 -20.19
CA SER A 287 -9.42 -1.47 -21.29
C SER A 287 -9.91 -2.78 -21.92
N GLY A 288 -10.58 -3.62 -21.14
CA GLY A 288 -11.22 -4.84 -21.62
C GLY A 288 -11.73 -5.74 -20.51
N THR A 289 -12.44 -6.80 -20.90
CA THR A 289 -13.01 -7.82 -19.99
C THR A 289 -12.47 -9.22 -20.29
N ALA A 290 -11.44 -9.32 -21.13
CA ALA A 290 -10.78 -10.59 -21.43
C ALA A 290 -9.74 -10.88 -20.34
N GLN A 291 -9.54 -12.16 -20.01
CA GLN A 291 -8.50 -12.58 -19.07
C GLN A 291 -7.12 -12.21 -19.63
N VAL A 292 -6.38 -11.35 -18.92
CA VAL A 292 -5.03 -10.90 -19.32
C VAL A 292 -3.91 -11.56 -18.50
N TRP A 293 -4.25 -12.29 -17.43
CA TRP A 293 -3.31 -12.91 -16.52
C TRP A 293 -3.45 -14.44 -16.47
N ARG A 294 -2.39 -15.11 -16.01
CA ARG A 294 -2.41 -16.56 -15.72
C ARG A 294 -2.94 -16.78 -14.31
N ASP A 295 -4.23 -16.54 -14.14
CA ASP A 295 -4.89 -16.56 -12.82
C ASP A 295 -4.62 -17.84 -12.01
N LEU A 296 -4.58 -17.68 -10.69
CA LEU A 296 -4.28 -18.76 -9.75
C LEU A 296 -5.42 -19.77 -9.74
N ILE A 297 -5.07 -21.05 -9.90
CA ILE A 297 -6.08 -22.11 -10.03
C ILE A 297 -6.74 -22.40 -8.68
N GLY A 298 -8.07 -22.30 -8.60
CA GLY A 298 -8.81 -22.65 -7.38
C GLY A 298 -10.23 -22.10 -7.29
N TYR A 299 -10.90 -22.46 -6.20
CA TYR A 299 -12.24 -21.99 -5.87
C TYR A 299 -12.20 -20.61 -5.21
N HIS A 300 -12.56 -19.60 -5.99
CA HIS A 300 -12.74 -18.22 -5.55
C HIS A 300 -14.18 -17.96 -5.11
N THR A 301 -14.39 -16.82 -4.45
CA THR A 301 -15.72 -16.38 -4.01
C THR A 301 -16.62 -16.10 -5.22
N ARG A 302 -17.89 -16.51 -5.11
CA ARG A 302 -18.96 -16.22 -6.07
C ARG A 302 -19.26 -14.72 -6.08
N PHE A 303 -19.83 -14.25 -7.18
CA PHE A 303 -20.34 -12.89 -7.24
C PHE A 303 -21.62 -12.73 -6.42
N GLY A 304 -21.94 -11.47 -6.10
CA GLY A 304 -23.06 -11.04 -5.27
C GLY A 304 -22.64 -10.66 -3.86
N ASP A 305 -23.59 -10.72 -2.94
CA ASP A 305 -23.39 -10.35 -1.54
C ASP A 305 -22.31 -11.20 -0.86
N VAL A 306 -21.33 -10.50 -0.30
CA VAL A 306 -20.17 -11.01 0.45
C VAL A 306 -20.01 -10.34 1.81
N LEU A 307 -20.98 -9.53 2.25
CA LEU A 307 -20.92 -8.85 3.55
C LEU A 307 -20.61 -9.79 4.73
N PRO A 308 -21.19 -11.02 4.82
CA PRO A 308 -20.90 -11.94 5.92
C PRO A 308 -19.47 -12.46 6.01
N LEU A 309 -18.63 -12.20 4.99
CA LEU A 309 -17.21 -12.58 4.93
C LEU A 309 -16.29 -11.42 5.33
N LEU A 310 -16.81 -10.23 5.62
CA LEU A 310 -16.03 -9.02 5.90
C LEU A 310 -16.32 -8.40 7.28
N GLU A 311 -17.16 -9.04 8.10
CA GLU A 311 -17.65 -8.46 9.35
C GLU A 311 -16.61 -8.44 10.47
N LYS A 312 -15.63 -9.36 10.44
CA LYS A 312 -14.63 -9.57 11.47
C LYS A 312 -13.50 -10.45 10.94
N VAL A 313 -12.35 -10.37 11.60
CA VAL A 313 -11.19 -11.22 11.35
C VAL A 313 -11.43 -12.62 11.95
N ASP A 314 -11.75 -13.61 11.11
CA ASP A 314 -11.97 -14.99 11.56
C ASP A 314 -11.52 -16.10 10.59
N ASP A 315 -10.64 -15.77 9.64
CA ASP A 315 -10.15 -16.65 8.57
C ASP A 315 -11.25 -17.05 7.55
N ARG A 316 -12.21 -16.16 7.26
CA ARG A 316 -13.25 -16.33 6.23
C ARG A 316 -13.11 -15.22 5.19
N TYR A 317 -12.82 -15.58 3.95
CA TYR A 317 -12.32 -14.60 2.99
C TYR A 317 -13.34 -14.20 1.93
N VAL A 318 -13.31 -12.95 1.50
CA VAL A 318 -13.57 -12.63 0.10
C VAL A 318 -12.33 -12.95 -0.71
N ILE A 319 -12.41 -13.97 -1.57
CA ILE A 319 -11.32 -14.39 -2.45
C ILE A 319 -11.54 -13.77 -3.83
N MET A 320 -10.83 -12.68 -4.10
CA MET A 320 -10.86 -11.95 -5.36
C MET A 320 -9.76 -12.41 -6.30
N ASN A 321 -10.08 -12.43 -7.59
CA ASN A 321 -9.14 -12.61 -8.68
C ASN A 321 -9.02 -11.32 -9.49
N ALA A 322 -8.02 -11.24 -10.37
CA ALA A 322 -7.91 -10.14 -11.31
C ALA A 322 -9.21 -9.89 -12.12
N ALA A 323 -9.49 -8.62 -12.38
CA ALA A 323 -10.73 -8.04 -12.93
C ALA A 323 -11.98 -8.11 -12.03
N ASP A 324 -11.87 -8.65 -10.81
CA ASP A 324 -12.95 -8.55 -9.83
C ASP A 324 -12.94 -7.19 -9.10
N GLU A 325 -14.09 -6.80 -8.57
CA GLU A 325 -14.30 -5.60 -7.77
C GLU A 325 -15.18 -5.90 -6.56
N ILE A 326 -14.81 -5.39 -5.39
CA ILE A 326 -15.72 -5.27 -4.23
C ILE A 326 -16.30 -3.86 -4.21
N GLN A 327 -17.62 -3.78 -4.14
CA GLN A 327 -18.40 -2.57 -4.00
C GLN A 327 -18.84 -2.42 -2.55
N LEU A 328 -18.32 -1.41 -1.84
CA LEU A 328 -18.59 -1.20 -0.42
C LEU A 328 -19.39 0.08 -0.23
N ARG A 329 -20.45 0.01 0.58
CA ARG A 329 -21.18 1.20 1.02
C ARG A 329 -21.23 1.25 2.53
N PHE A 330 -20.72 2.33 3.10
CA PHE A 330 -20.77 2.61 4.53
C PHE A 330 -21.84 3.65 4.80
N THR A 331 -22.73 3.42 5.76
CA THR A 331 -23.78 4.39 6.08
C THR A 331 -23.18 5.72 6.50
N GLU A 332 -23.65 6.81 5.88
CA GLU A 332 -23.26 8.17 6.26
C GLU A 332 -23.58 8.43 7.73
N ILE A 333 -22.65 9.06 8.45
CA ILE A 333 -22.87 9.53 9.83
C ILE A 333 -23.22 11.01 9.83
N ASN A 334 -23.62 11.54 10.98
CA ASN A 334 -23.99 12.95 11.14
C ASN A 334 -22.98 13.90 10.47
N PRO A 335 -23.44 15.01 9.86
CA PRO A 335 -22.55 16.02 9.30
C PRO A 335 -21.52 16.50 10.32
N VAL A 336 -20.33 16.83 9.82
CA VAL A 336 -19.24 17.35 10.66
C VAL A 336 -19.65 18.63 11.39
N GLU A 337 -19.26 18.76 12.65
CA GLU A 337 -19.57 19.93 13.48
C GLU A 337 -18.89 21.20 12.96
N ALA A 338 -19.46 22.37 13.25
CA ALA A 338 -18.86 23.64 12.85
C ALA A 338 -17.48 23.83 13.50
N GLY A 339 -16.47 24.17 12.70
CA GLY A 339 -15.07 24.29 13.16
C GLY A 339 -14.29 22.98 13.12
N TRP A 340 -14.91 21.89 12.64
CA TRP A 340 -14.28 20.61 12.39
C TRP A 340 -14.29 20.29 10.90
N GLN A 341 -13.41 19.38 10.50
CA GLN A 341 -13.32 18.78 9.18
C GLN A 341 -13.25 17.25 9.31
N ARG A 342 -13.46 16.54 8.21
CA ARG A 342 -13.59 15.08 8.18
C ARG A 342 -12.64 14.47 7.15
N ASP A 343 -11.82 13.55 7.62
CA ASP A 343 -11.03 12.62 6.82
C ASP A 343 -11.45 11.18 7.15
N PHE A 344 -10.89 10.22 6.44
CA PHE A 344 -11.22 8.81 6.64
C PHE A 344 -9.96 7.95 6.63
N VAL A 345 -10.05 6.78 7.25
CA VAL A 345 -9.06 5.71 7.13
C VAL A 345 -9.79 4.43 6.71
N LEU A 346 -9.42 3.87 5.57
CA LEU A 346 -9.87 2.55 5.17
C LEU A 346 -8.95 1.52 5.84
N VAL A 347 -9.57 0.56 6.52
CA VAL A 347 -8.91 -0.49 7.28
C VAL A 347 -9.24 -1.82 6.64
N GLY A 348 -8.23 -2.61 6.34
CA GLY A 348 -8.38 -3.93 5.73
C GLY A 348 -7.52 -4.93 6.45
N ASP A 349 -8.07 -6.12 6.67
CA ASP A 349 -7.31 -7.30 7.07
C ASP A 349 -7.37 -8.30 5.93
N GLY A 350 -6.20 -8.80 5.54
CA GLY A 350 -6.12 -9.80 4.51
C GLY A 350 -4.72 -10.08 4.00
N TRP A 351 -4.68 -10.69 2.83
CA TRP A 351 -3.45 -11.08 2.15
C TRP A 351 -3.57 -10.89 0.65
N VAL A 352 -2.42 -10.66 0.02
CA VAL A 352 -2.29 -10.67 -1.44
C VAL A 352 -1.32 -11.76 -1.85
N LYS A 353 -1.69 -12.55 -2.86
CA LYS A 353 -0.82 -13.57 -3.46
C LYS A 353 -0.55 -13.23 -4.90
N ASP A 354 0.71 -12.95 -5.16
CA ASP A 354 1.21 -12.59 -6.48
C ASP A 354 1.40 -13.85 -7.36
N GLY A 355 1.07 -13.70 -8.64
CA GLY A 355 1.11 -14.78 -9.63
C GLY A 355 2.49 -15.05 -10.22
N ASP A 356 3.49 -14.21 -9.97
CA ASP A 356 4.86 -14.39 -10.46
C ASP A 356 5.40 -15.79 -10.15
N TYR A 357 6.12 -16.38 -11.10
CA TYR A 357 6.59 -17.76 -11.01
C TYR A 357 7.53 -18.05 -9.83
N ASN A 358 8.22 -17.03 -9.33
CA ASN A 358 9.11 -17.14 -8.19
C ASN A 358 8.42 -16.80 -6.86
N THR A 359 7.15 -16.37 -6.88
CA THR A 359 6.30 -16.28 -5.70
C THR A 359 5.89 -17.68 -5.23
N THR A 360 5.93 -17.91 -3.92
CA THR A 360 5.66 -19.24 -3.33
C THR A 360 4.20 -19.66 -3.61
N PHE A 361 4.02 -20.85 -4.19
CA PHE A 361 2.72 -21.42 -4.55
C PHE A 361 1.89 -20.59 -5.56
N SER A 362 2.52 -19.77 -6.41
CA SER A 362 1.87 -18.77 -7.28
C SER A 362 0.99 -19.29 -8.42
N THR A 363 0.94 -20.60 -8.66
CA THR A 363 0.08 -21.19 -9.71
C THR A 363 -1.28 -21.65 -9.19
N THR A 364 -1.44 -21.74 -7.87
CA THR A 364 -2.66 -22.22 -7.23
C THR A 364 -3.11 -21.27 -6.16
N LEU A 365 -4.43 -21.16 -5.99
CA LEU A 365 -5.02 -20.42 -4.87
C LEU A 365 -4.48 -20.90 -3.52
N ARG A 366 -4.23 -22.19 -3.40
CA ARG A 366 -3.80 -22.85 -2.16
C ARG A 366 -2.27 -22.83 -1.99
N PRO A 367 -1.75 -22.96 -0.75
CA PRO A 367 -2.45 -23.12 0.52
C PRO A 367 -3.27 -21.88 0.90
N LEU A 368 -4.32 -22.04 1.70
CA LEU A 368 -5.08 -20.89 2.19
C LEU A 368 -4.24 -20.19 3.26
N PRO A 369 -4.12 -18.85 3.25
CA PRO A 369 -3.48 -18.16 4.36
C PRO A 369 -4.31 -18.34 5.63
N SER A 370 -3.73 -18.11 6.81
CA SER A 370 -4.49 -17.99 8.05
C SER A 370 -3.70 -17.20 9.08
N HIS A 371 -4.39 -16.53 10.01
CA HIS A 371 -3.75 -15.84 11.13
C HIS A 371 -2.96 -16.78 12.05
N GLY A 372 -3.33 -18.06 12.07
CA GLY A 372 -2.66 -19.10 12.86
C GLY A 372 -1.40 -19.68 12.21
N ASP A 373 -1.11 -19.33 10.95
CA ASP A 373 0.05 -19.81 10.19
C ASP A 373 0.73 -18.65 9.44
N PRO A 374 1.56 -17.84 10.14
CA PRO A 374 2.23 -16.69 9.54
C PRO A 374 3.44 -17.07 8.67
N THR A 375 3.88 -18.34 8.63
CA THR A 375 5.08 -18.73 7.86
C THR A 375 4.77 -19.03 6.40
N TYR A 376 3.59 -19.60 6.12
CA TYR A 376 3.09 -19.87 4.76
C TYR A 376 4.08 -20.66 3.88
N ASP A 377 4.74 -21.66 4.46
CA ASP A 377 5.79 -22.47 3.82
C ASP A 377 5.39 -23.93 3.56
N GLU A 378 4.22 -24.35 4.06
CA GLU A 378 3.70 -25.70 3.85
C GLU A 378 2.96 -25.84 2.51
N PRO A 379 3.35 -26.80 1.64
CA PRO A 379 2.65 -27.01 0.38
C PRO A 379 1.22 -27.51 0.60
N PRO A 380 0.27 -27.14 -0.27
CA PRO A 380 -1.14 -27.45 -0.04
C PRO A 380 -1.41 -28.95 -0.18
N GLY A 381 -1.97 -29.54 0.87
CA GLY A 381 -2.49 -30.90 0.86
C GLY A 381 -3.84 -31.03 0.15
N ARG A 382 -4.69 -31.96 0.61
CA ARG A 382 -6.11 -32.02 0.19
C ARG A 382 -6.86 -30.86 0.85
N LEU A 383 -7.81 -30.24 0.13
CA LEU A 383 -8.61 -29.13 0.67
C LEU A 383 -9.33 -29.54 1.97
N GLN A 384 -9.88 -30.74 2.06
CA GLN A 384 -10.58 -31.22 3.27
C GLN A 384 -9.66 -31.42 4.48
N ALA A 385 -8.34 -31.42 4.27
CA ALA A 385 -7.35 -31.49 5.33
C ALA A 385 -6.92 -30.10 5.83
N ASP A 386 -7.18 -29.04 5.05
CA ASP A 386 -6.80 -27.65 5.33
C ASP A 386 -7.50 -27.14 6.61
N PRO A 387 -6.78 -26.49 7.54
CA PRO A 387 -7.35 -25.98 8.79
C PRO A 387 -8.49 -24.97 8.59
N VAL A 388 -8.37 -24.07 7.62
CA VAL A 388 -9.39 -23.05 7.32
C VAL A 388 -10.64 -23.73 6.79
N TYR A 389 -10.48 -24.64 5.81
CA TYR A 389 -11.60 -25.42 5.30
C TYR A 389 -12.31 -26.23 6.41
N LYS A 390 -11.55 -26.85 7.32
CA LYS A 390 -12.15 -27.61 8.44
C LYS A 390 -12.98 -26.73 9.36
N ARG A 391 -12.54 -25.49 9.59
CA ARG A 391 -13.24 -24.51 10.42
C ARG A 391 -14.50 -23.99 9.74
N HIS A 392 -14.42 -23.73 8.44
CA HIS A 392 -15.42 -22.99 7.66
C HIS A 392 -15.92 -23.73 6.42
N SER A 393 -16.11 -25.05 6.50
CA SER A 393 -16.42 -25.89 5.33
C SER A 393 -17.69 -25.51 4.57
N SER A 394 -18.64 -24.83 5.21
CA SER A 394 -19.85 -24.28 4.58
C SER A 394 -19.52 -23.22 3.54
N ASP A 395 -18.41 -22.49 3.69
CA ASP A 395 -18.05 -21.42 2.76
C ASP A 395 -17.74 -21.97 1.36
N TRP A 396 -17.27 -23.21 1.23
CA TRP A 396 -17.09 -23.89 -0.07
C TRP A 396 -18.40 -24.41 -0.70
N GLN A 397 -19.52 -24.27 -0.01
CA GLN A 397 -20.86 -24.54 -0.55
C GLN A 397 -21.60 -23.25 -0.88
N GLU A 398 -21.38 -22.20 -0.09
CA GLU A 398 -22.13 -20.95 -0.16
C GLU A 398 -21.40 -19.83 -0.91
N TYR A 399 -20.09 -19.69 -0.69
CA TYR A 399 -19.29 -18.56 -1.19
C TYR A 399 -18.23 -19.00 -2.20
N HIS A 400 -17.29 -19.88 -1.84
CA HIS A 400 -16.16 -20.29 -2.68
C HIS A 400 -16.55 -21.34 -3.73
N THR A 401 -17.39 -20.94 -4.68
CA THR A 401 -17.98 -21.84 -5.68
C THR A 401 -17.53 -21.52 -7.11
N ARG A 402 -16.79 -20.42 -7.32
CA ARG A 402 -16.28 -20.01 -8.63
C ARG A 402 -14.90 -20.62 -8.87
N TYR A 403 -14.83 -21.66 -9.70
CA TYR A 403 -13.54 -22.27 -10.06
C TYR A 403 -12.84 -21.47 -11.16
N VAL A 404 -11.71 -20.85 -10.83
CA VAL A 404 -10.90 -20.01 -11.72
C VAL A 404 -9.71 -20.79 -12.24
N VAL A 405 -9.41 -20.59 -13.53
CA VAL A 405 -8.39 -21.29 -14.30
C VAL A 405 -7.87 -20.42 -15.47
N PRO A 406 -6.62 -20.61 -15.93
CA PRO A 406 -5.97 -19.70 -16.90
C PRO A 406 -6.21 -20.04 -18.39
N GLU A 407 -7.25 -20.80 -18.75
CA GLU A 407 -7.50 -21.19 -20.16
C GLU A 407 -7.92 -20.03 -21.05
N GLY A 408 -8.52 -18.96 -20.51
CA GLY A 408 -8.82 -17.75 -21.29
C GLY A 408 -7.54 -17.12 -21.82
N TYR A 409 -6.58 -16.89 -20.92
CA TYR A 409 -5.24 -16.41 -21.23
C TYR A 409 -4.52 -17.35 -22.20
N SER A 410 -4.53 -18.64 -21.91
CA SER A 410 -3.82 -19.65 -22.72
C SER A 410 -4.38 -19.77 -24.13
N ARG A 411 -5.70 -19.56 -24.32
CA ARG A 411 -6.33 -19.52 -25.64
C ARG A 411 -6.01 -18.22 -26.38
N GLY A 412 -5.96 -17.09 -25.70
CA GLY A 412 -5.58 -15.80 -26.30
C GLY A 412 -4.16 -15.80 -26.89
N LEU A 413 -3.26 -16.63 -26.37
CA LEU A 413 -1.90 -16.82 -26.92
C LEU A 413 -1.84 -17.77 -28.12
N ARG A 414 -2.91 -18.51 -28.42
CA ARG A 414 -2.96 -19.36 -29.62
C ARG A 414 -3.31 -18.48 -30.80
N PHE A 415 -2.31 -18.07 -31.57
CA PHE A 415 -2.54 -17.57 -32.91
C PHE A 415 -3.26 -18.67 -33.69
N GLU A 416 -4.44 -18.37 -34.24
CA GLU A 416 -5.08 -19.26 -35.20
C GLU A 416 -4.10 -19.46 -36.34
N ASN A 417 -3.51 -20.65 -36.43
CA ASN A 417 -2.94 -21.11 -37.68
C ASN A 417 -4.12 -21.40 -38.62
N GLU A 418 -4.75 -20.36 -39.14
CA GLU A 418 -5.53 -20.44 -40.37
C GLU A 418 -4.55 -20.70 -41.51
N ASN A 419 -4.23 -21.97 -41.72
CA ASN A 419 -4.06 -22.66 -43.00
C ASN A 419 -3.32 -23.99 -42.77
N GLN A 420 -4.09 -25.08 -42.74
CA GLN A 420 -3.69 -26.34 -43.36
C GLN A 420 -4.90 -27.19 -43.73
#